data_AF-A0ABD3DAH5-F1
#
_entry.id   AF-A0ABD3DAH5-F1
#
_cell.length_a   1.000
_cell.length_b   1.000
_cell.length_c   1.000
_cell.angle_alpha   90.00
_cell.angle_beta   90.00
_cell.angle_gamma   90.00
#
_symmetry.space_group_name_H-M   'P 1'
#
loop_
_entity.id
_entity.type
_entity.pdbx_description
1 polymer ?
#
loop_
_entity_poly.entity_id
_entity_poly.type
_entity_poly.pdbx_seq_one_letter_code
_entity_poly.pdbx_strand_id
1 'polypeptide(L)'
;MRDVWSIVFPADSEKIVAAATRSLNEVVHTQAKVTADQEVMYKYVSKNLLFLATVTPKVDGPIGSVTPDESSMVVYLIDTVIGRILHRMTHHGSQGPVQAVVSENWVVYHHFNLRAHRYEMSVIEIYDQARAVLSCWVEKYRPQSLDDVAAHRAIVNTMK
;
A
#
# COMPACT_ATOMS: atom_id res chain seq x y z
N MET A 1 23.36 -18.49 -9.90
CA MET A 1 22.20 -18.16 -9.04
C MET A 1 21.03 -19.00 -9.52
N ARG A 2 20.25 -19.59 -8.61
CA ARG A 2 19.06 -20.37 -8.96
C ARG A 2 17.86 -19.44 -8.81
N ASP A 3 17.05 -19.32 -9.85
CA ASP A 3 15.79 -18.59 -9.77
C ASP A 3 14.82 -19.35 -8.85
N VAL A 4 14.36 -18.70 -7.78
CA VAL A 4 13.50 -19.31 -6.77
C VAL A 4 12.03 -19.08 -7.11
N TRP A 5 11.68 -17.85 -7.49
CA TRP A 5 10.34 -17.46 -7.93
C TRP A 5 10.41 -16.19 -8.78
N SER A 6 9.36 -15.94 -9.56
CA SER A 6 9.20 -14.69 -10.34
C SER A 6 7.73 -14.30 -10.40
N ILE A 7 7.46 -13.00 -10.29
CA ILE A 7 6.13 -12.41 -10.54
C ILE A 7 6.24 -11.54 -11.79
N VAL A 8 5.36 -11.76 -12.76
CA VAL A 8 5.35 -11.02 -14.03
C VAL A 8 4.18 -10.04 -14.02
N PHE A 9 4.50 -8.76 -14.16
CA PHE A 9 3.52 -7.70 -14.41
C PHE A 9 3.49 -7.40 -15.92
N PRO A 10 2.34 -7.54 -16.59
CA PRO A 10 2.27 -7.27 -18.02
C PRO A 10 2.62 -5.80 -18.31
N ALA A 11 3.67 -5.57 -19.09
CA ALA A 11 4.21 -4.22 -19.32
C ALA A 11 3.26 -3.29 -20.10
N ASP A 12 2.25 -3.87 -20.76
CA ASP A 12 1.17 -3.18 -21.45
C ASP A 12 0.09 -2.64 -20.49
N SER A 13 -0.06 -3.24 -19.31
CA SER A 13 -1.10 -2.88 -18.33
C SER A 13 -0.57 -2.35 -17.01
N GLU A 14 0.66 -2.72 -16.62
CA GLU A 14 1.24 -2.40 -15.32
C GLU A 14 2.71 -1.96 -15.42
N LYS A 15 3.01 -0.80 -14.83
CA LYS A 15 4.35 -0.27 -14.63
C LYS A 15 4.59 -0.07 -13.13
N ILE A 16 5.69 -0.61 -12.61
CA ILE A 16 6.08 -0.41 -11.20
C ILE A 16 6.47 1.06 -10.97
N VAL A 17 5.89 1.69 -9.95
CA VAL A 17 6.15 3.11 -9.61
C VAL A 17 6.62 3.33 -8.18
N ALA A 18 6.33 2.40 -7.27
CA ALA A 18 6.82 2.48 -5.90
C ALA A 18 7.02 1.07 -5.32
N ALA A 19 8.02 0.95 -4.47
CA ALA A 19 8.27 -0.23 -3.66
C ALA A 19 8.69 0.23 -2.25
N ALA A 20 8.24 -0.48 -1.22
CA ALA A 20 8.62 -0.19 0.15
C ALA A 20 8.77 -1.49 0.94
N THR A 21 9.73 -1.52 1.85
CA THR A 21 9.97 -2.63 2.77
C THR A 21 10.06 -2.09 4.18
N ARG A 22 9.80 -2.96 5.17
CA ARG A 22 10.01 -2.62 6.57
C ARG A 22 11.47 -2.26 6.83
N SER A 23 11.73 -1.31 7.72
CA SER A 23 13.09 -1.01 8.15
C SER A 23 13.69 -2.20 8.92
N LEU A 24 14.93 -2.57 8.60
CA LEU A 24 15.61 -3.72 9.22
C LEU A 24 15.88 -3.52 10.72
N ASN A 25 16.03 -2.27 11.15
CA ASN A 25 16.36 -1.90 12.54
C ASN A 25 15.13 -1.58 13.38
N GLU A 26 13.93 -1.69 12.82
CA GLU A 26 12.69 -1.36 13.50
C GLU A 26 12.32 -2.44 14.53
N VAL A 27 12.01 -2.01 15.75
CA VAL A 27 11.55 -2.85 16.85
C VAL A 27 10.03 -2.94 16.85
N VAL A 28 9.49 -4.14 17.04
CA VAL A 28 8.04 -4.34 17.18
C VAL A 28 7.65 -4.05 18.63
N HIS A 29 6.71 -3.14 18.85
CA HIS A 29 6.34 -2.72 20.20
C HIS A 29 5.26 -3.60 20.85
N THR A 30 4.32 -4.13 20.05
CA THR A 30 3.21 -4.98 20.54
C THR A 30 2.89 -6.07 19.53
N GLN A 31 2.58 -7.29 20.00
CA GLN A 31 2.34 -8.47 19.13
C GLN A 31 0.88 -8.62 18.68
N ALA A 32 -0.07 -8.02 19.42
CA ALA A 32 -1.50 -8.22 19.22
C ALA A 32 -2.30 -6.94 19.54
N LYS A 33 -3.50 -6.85 18.99
CA LYS A 33 -4.49 -5.80 19.22
C LYS A 33 -5.76 -6.46 19.77
N VAL A 34 -6.32 -5.93 20.85
CA VAL A 34 -7.62 -6.36 21.37
C VAL A 34 -8.69 -5.48 20.74
N THR A 35 -9.70 -6.09 20.12
CA THR A 35 -10.82 -5.36 19.52
C THR A 35 -11.84 -4.91 20.57
N ALA A 36 -12.79 -4.05 20.17
CA ALA A 36 -13.89 -3.64 21.04
C ALA A 36 -14.73 -4.84 21.54
N ASP A 37 -14.82 -5.89 20.72
CA ASP A 37 -15.53 -7.14 21.02
C ASP A 37 -14.70 -8.12 21.87
N GLN A 38 -13.58 -7.65 22.45
CA GLN A 38 -12.65 -8.44 23.26
C GLN A 38 -11.96 -9.59 22.52
N GLU A 39 -11.99 -9.59 21.18
CA GLU A 39 -11.23 -10.55 20.38
C GLU A 39 -9.77 -10.13 20.26
N VAL A 40 -8.86 -11.09 20.35
CA VAL A 40 -7.42 -10.87 20.19
C VAL A 40 -7.04 -11.10 18.74
N MET A 41 -6.60 -10.04 18.05
CA MET A 41 -6.01 -10.12 16.72
C MET A 41 -4.49 -10.11 16.81
N TYR A 42 -3.85 -11.15 16.30
CA TYR A 42 -2.39 -11.22 16.23
C TYR A 42 -1.89 -10.47 15.01
N LYS A 43 -0.92 -9.57 15.20
CA LYS A 43 -0.34 -8.80 14.10
C LYS A 43 0.51 -9.71 13.22
N TYR A 44 0.35 -9.59 11.91
CA TYR A 44 1.27 -10.23 10.97
C TYR A 44 2.52 -9.36 10.82
N VAL A 45 3.64 -9.78 11.42
CA VAL A 45 4.92 -9.05 11.36
C VAL A 45 5.97 -9.92 10.67
N SER A 46 6.29 -9.59 9.42
CA SER A 46 7.31 -10.28 8.63
C SER A 46 8.36 -9.30 8.12
N LYS A 47 9.64 -9.64 8.27
CA LYS A 47 10.76 -8.88 7.66
C LYS A 47 10.80 -9.02 6.14
N ASN A 48 10.06 -9.99 5.60
CA ASN A 48 10.06 -10.34 4.18
C ASN A 48 8.85 -9.76 3.44
N LEU A 49 8.14 -8.81 4.07
CA LEU A 49 7.00 -8.14 3.47
C LEU A 49 7.48 -7.03 2.53
N LEU A 50 7.08 -7.14 1.26
CA LEU A 50 7.28 -6.13 0.23
C LEU A 50 5.94 -5.48 -0.13
N PHE A 51 5.85 -4.16 0.00
CA PHE A 51 4.84 -3.37 -0.67
C PHE A 51 5.31 -3.03 -2.08
N LEU A 52 4.43 -3.19 -3.06
CA LEU A 52 4.68 -2.80 -4.44
C LEU A 52 3.45 -2.09 -5.01
N ALA A 53 3.65 -0.96 -5.68
CA ALA A 53 2.61 -0.26 -6.41
C ALA A 53 2.91 -0.22 -7.90
N THR A 54 1.91 -0.54 -8.70
CA THR A 54 1.92 -0.42 -10.16
C THR A 54 0.85 0.57 -10.61
N VAL A 55 1.07 1.19 -11.77
CA VAL A 55 0.08 2.02 -12.45
C VAL A 55 -0.04 1.60 -13.91
N THR A 56 -1.15 1.96 -14.55
CA THR A 56 -1.28 1.81 -16.01
C THR A 56 -0.19 2.63 -16.72
N PRO A 57 0.60 2.07 -17.66
CA PRO A 57 1.75 2.74 -18.27
C PRO A 57 1.44 4.09 -18.93
N LYS A 58 0.22 4.28 -19.43
CA LYS A 58 -0.25 5.55 -20.02
C LYS A 58 -0.29 6.72 -19.02
N VAL A 59 -0.17 6.45 -17.72
CA VAL A 59 -0.35 7.38 -16.59
C VAL A 59 0.95 8.04 -16.12
N ASP A 60 2.06 7.80 -16.81
CA ASP A 60 3.41 8.29 -16.45
C ASP A 60 3.65 9.80 -16.69
N GLY A 61 2.58 10.58 -16.92
CA GLY A 61 2.62 12.03 -17.13
C GLY A 61 2.25 12.85 -15.88
N PRO A 62 2.18 14.19 -16.00
CA PRO A 62 1.69 15.06 -14.92
C PRO A 62 0.28 14.66 -14.46
N ILE A 63 -0.05 14.95 -13.21
CA ILE A 63 -1.40 14.70 -12.66
C ILE A 63 -2.46 15.32 -13.57
N GLY A 64 -3.45 14.52 -13.99
CA GLY A 64 -4.53 14.96 -14.89
C GLY A 64 -4.23 14.80 -16.38
N SER A 65 -3.10 14.20 -16.75
CA SER A 65 -2.77 13.85 -18.15
C SER A 65 -3.59 12.68 -18.72
N VAL A 66 -4.30 11.94 -17.87
CA VAL A 66 -5.09 10.76 -18.24
C VAL A 66 -6.50 10.87 -17.65
N THR A 67 -7.49 10.29 -18.33
CA THR A 67 -8.86 10.25 -17.81
C THR A 67 -8.99 9.24 -16.66
N PRO A 68 -9.93 9.45 -15.71
CA PRO A 68 -10.11 8.52 -14.60
C PRO A 68 -10.50 7.08 -15.00
N ASP A 69 -11.07 6.88 -16.18
CA ASP A 69 -11.47 5.55 -16.67
C ASP A 69 -10.29 4.79 -17.30
N GLU A 70 -9.27 5.50 -17.76
CA GLU A 70 -8.05 4.94 -18.35
C GLU A 70 -6.91 4.77 -17.33
N SER A 71 -7.11 5.26 -16.10
CA SER A 71 -6.10 5.25 -15.04
C SER A 71 -6.45 4.24 -13.96
N SER A 72 -5.51 3.37 -13.62
CA SER A 72 -5.61 2.51 -12.45
C SER A 72 -4.27 2.35 -11.77
N MET A 73 -4.32 2.20 -10.45
CA MET A 73 -3.19 1.86 -9.61
C MET A 73 -3.48 0.54 -8.90
N VAL A 74 -2.54 -0.39 -8.89
CA VAL A 74 -2.67 -1.64 -8.14
C VAL A 74 -1.57 -1.70 -7.09
N VAL A 75 -1.94 -2.02 -5.86
CA VAL A 75 -1.00 -2.27 -4.77
C VAL A 75 -0.98 -3.75 -4.42
N TYR A 76 0.22 -4.25 -4.15
CA TYR A 76 0.51 -5.63 -3.80
C TYR A 76 1.27 -5.67 -2.48
N LEU A 77 0.88 -6.62 -1.63
CA LEU A 77 1.71 -7.09 -0.52
C LEU A 77 2.24 -8.46 -0.87
N ILE A 78 3.57 -8.62 -0.85
CA ILE A 78 4.25 -9.81 -1.35
C ILE A 78 5.15 -10.36 -0.24
N ASP A 79 5.09 -11.67 -0.01
CA ASP A 79 6.13 -12.38 0.75
C ASP A 79 7.31 -12.68 -0.18
N THR A 80 8.45 -12.07 0.10
CA THR A 80 9.65 -12.17 -0.76
C THR A 80 10.39 -13.49 -0.64
N VAL A 81 10.09 -14.34 0.35
CA VAL A 81 10.73 -15.66 0.48
C VAL A 81 10.14 -16.62 -0.53
N ILE A 82 8.81 -16.66 -0.64
CA ILE A 82 8.08 -17.61 -1.48
C ILE A 82 7.43 -17.00 -2.73
N GLY A 83 7.49 -15.68 -2.90
CA GLY A 83 6.88 -14.97 -4.03
C GLY A 83 5.35 -14.95 -3.99
N ARG A 84 4.74 -15.10 -2.81
CA ARG A 84 3.28 -15.17 -2.65
C ARG A 84 2.71 -13.76 -2.51
N ILE A 85 1.70 -13.46 -3.32
CA ILE A 85 0.87 -12.26 -3.14
C ILE A 85 -0.05 -12.49 -1.93
N LEU A 86 0.19 -11.75 -0.85
CA LEU A 86 -0.57 -11.76 0.39
C LEU A 86 -1.84 -10.91 0.28
N HIS A 87 -1.75 -9.78 -0.40
CA HIS A 87 -2.88 -8.88 -0.64
C HIS A 87 -2.73 -8.16 -1.98
N ARG A 88 -3.86 -7.89 -2.63
CA ARG A 88 -3.94 -7.11 -3.87
C ARG A 88 -5.13 -6.16 -3.78
N MET A 89 -4.90 -4.89 -4.07
CA MET A 89 -5.96 -3.88 -4.11
C MET A 89 -5.81 -2.98 -5.32
N THR A 90 -6.93 -2.74 -6.01
CA THR A 90 -6.99 -1.84 -7.17
C THR A 90 -7.68 -0.53 -6.79
N HIS A 91 -7.09 0.59 -7.19
CA HIS A 91 -7.70 1.92 -7.14
C HIS A 91 -7.92 2.43 -8.56
N HIS A 92 -9.19 2.56 -8.93
CA HIS A 92 -9.61 3.09 -10.23
C HIS A 92 -9.58 4.62 -10.23
N GLY A 93 -9.15 5.22 -11.33
CA GLY A 93 -8.98 6.67 -11.44
C GLY A 93 -7.88 7.20 -10.53
N SER A 94 -6.84 6.40 -10.27
CA SER A 94 -5.72 6.78 -9.42
C SER A 94 -4.44 6.96 -10.23
N GLN A 95 -3.66 8.00 -9.89
CA GLN A 95 -2.40 8.36 -10.53
C GLN A 95 -1.33 8.64 -9.46
N GLY A 96 -0.06 8.47 -9.84
CA GLY A 96 1.07 8.87 -9.00
C GLY A 96 1.19 10.39 -8.81
N PRO A 97 2.13 10.86 -7.98
CA PRO A 97 3.19 10.09 -7.33
C PRO A 97 2.65 9.18 -6.21
N VAL A 98 3.31 8.05 -6.00
CA VAL A 98 3.00 7.09 -4.93
C VAL A 98 4.20 7.02 -4.01
N GLN A 99 3.99 7.24 -2.72
CA GLN A 99 4.97 6.91 -1.68
C GLN A 99 4.29 6.07 -0.62
N ALA A 100 5.07 5.18 -0.01
CA ALA A 100 4.59 4.25 0.97
C ALA A 100 5.62 4.04 2.07
N VAL A 101 5.12 3.78 3.27
CA VAL A 101 5.91 3.35 4.43
C VAL A 101 5.33 2.04 4.93
N VAL A 102 6.21 1.07 5.17
CA VAL A 102 5.88 -0.20 5.83
C VAL A 102 6.47 -0.14 7.23
N SER A 103 5.64 -0.36 8.24
CA SER A 103 6.05 -0.38 9.64
C SER A 103 5.20 -1.38 10.42
N GLU A 104 5.83 -2.16 11.30
CA GLU A 104 5.26 -3.31 12.00
C GLU A 104 4.43 -4.23 11.08
N ASN A 105 3.09 -4.17 11.22
CA ASN A 105 2.10 -4.95 10.49
C ASN A 105 1.25 -4.08 9.54
N TRP A 106 1.62 -2.82 9.36
CA TRP A 106 0.83 -1.87 8.59
C TRP A 106 1.64 -1.24 7.45
N VAL A 107 0.90 -0.84 6.42
CA VAL A 107 1.41 -0.10 5.29
C VAL A 107 0.56 1.13 5.10
N VAL A 108 1.19 2.31 5.08
CA VAL A 108 0.54 3.56 4.71
C VAL A 108 1.08 3.99 3.37
N TYR A 109 0.20 4.31 2.43
CA TYR A 109 0.57 4.89 1.15
C TYR A 109 -0.39 5.99 0.74
N HIS A 110 0.10 6.90 -0.09
CA HIS A 110 -0.72 7.95 -0.68
C HIS A 110 -0.69 7.91 -2.20
N HIS A 111 -1.74 8.43 -2.81
CA HIS A 111 -1.88 8.52 -4.25
C HIS A 111 -2.88 9.63 -4.61
N PHE A 112 -2.87 10.08 -5.87
CA PHE A 112 -3.82 11.07 -6.35
C PHE A 112 -5.06 10.39 -6.93
N ASN A 113 -6.24 10.77 -6.44
CA ASN A 113 -7.53 10.33 -6.98
C ASN A 113 -8.02 11.35 -8.02
N LEU A 114 -8.05 10.94 -9.29
CA LEU A 114 -8.45 11.78 -10.42
C LEU A 114 -9.94 12.12 -10.41
N ARG A 115 -10.82 11.23 -9.92
CA ARG A 115 -12.27 11.51 -9.85
C ARG A 115 -12.59 12.55 -8.79
N ALA A 116 -11.89 12.47 -7.66
CA ALA A 116 -12.10 13.37 -6.54
C ALA A 116 -11.17 14.61 -6.57
N HIS A 117 -10.25 14.67 -7.54
CA HIS A 117 -9.23 15.73 -7.68
C HIS A 117 -8.46 16.02 -6.37
N ARG A 118 -8.14 14.99 -5.59
CA ARG A 118 -7.44 15.11 -4.31
C ARG A 118 -6.51 13.94 -4.04
N TYR A 119 -5.54 14.16 -3.18
CA TYR A 119 -4.76 13.07 -2.60
C TYR A 119 -5.59 12.27 -1.59
N GLU A 120 -5.45 10.95 -1.64
CA GLU A 120 -6.01 10.02 -0.68
C GLU A 120 -4.88 9.24 -0.02
N MET A 121 -5.01 8.98 1.27
CA MET A 121 -4.10 8.10 2.02
C MET A 121 -4.83 6.81 2.35
N SER A 122 -4.17 5.69 2.18
CA SER A 122 -4.73 4.37 2.48
C SER A 122 -3.81 3.65 3.45
N VAL A 123 -4.42 3.07 4.48
CA VAL A 123 -3.73 2.28 5.49
C VAL A 123 -4.17 0.84 5.32
N ILE A 124 -3.22 -0.07 5.25
CA ILE A 124 -3.43 -1.51 5.28
C ILE A 124 -2.90 -2.01 6.62
N GLU A 125 -3.74 -2.60 7.47
CA GLU A 125 -3.29 -3.36 8.65
C GLU A 125 -3.42 -4.87 8.38
N ILE A 126 -2.36 -5.64 8.65
CA ILE A 126 -2.29 -7.07 8.36
C ILE A 126 -2.32 -7.86 9.68
N TYR A 127 -3.19 -8.86 9.76
CA TYR A 127 -3.31 -9.73 10.94
C TYR A 127 -3.27 -11.21 10.55
N ASP A 128 -2.73 -12.02 11.45
CA ASP A 128 -2.76 -13.48 11.38
C ASP A 128 -4.10 -13.96 11.96
N GLN A 129 -4.95 -14.54 11.12
CA GLN A 129 -6.15 -15.22 11.60
C GLN A 129 -5.86 -16.71 11.75
N ALA A 130 -6.44 -17.32 12.79
CA ALA A 130 -6.34 -18.74 13.13
C ALA A 130 -6.73 -19.74 12.02
N ARG A 131 -7.16 -19.27 10.83
CA ARG A 131 -7.60 -20.08 9.68
C ARG A 131 -6.74 -19.92 8.40
N ALA A 132 -5.49 -19.47 8.53
CA ALA A 132 -4.52 -19.38 7.41
C ALA A 132 -4.87 -18.37 6.30
N VAL A 133 -5.78 -17.43 6.57
CA VAL A 133 -6.10 -16.30 5.70
C VAL A 133 -5.65 -15.03 6.41
N LEU A 134 -4.76 -14.25 5.79
CA LEU A 134 -4.42 -12.93 6.30
C LEU A 134 -5.62 -12.02 6.14
N SER A 135 -6.06 -11.39 7.22
CA SER A 135 -7.01 -10.29 7.12
C SER A 135 -6.24 -8.99 6.91
N CYS A 136 -6.74 -8.21 5.97
CA CYS A 136 -6.20 -6.91 5.62
C CYS A 136 -7.32 -5.89 5.84
N TRP A 137 -7.23 -5.11 6.90
CA TRP A 137 -8.15 -4.00 7.12
C TRP A 137 -7.63 -2.79 6.35
N VAL A 138 -8.48 -2.23 5.48
CA VAL A 138 -8.11 -1.05 4.69
C VAL A 138 -8.95 0.15 5.07
N GLU A 139 -8.28 1.18 5.56
CA GLU A 139 -8.88 2.45 5.89
C GLU A 139 -8.41 3.53 4.91
N LYS A 140 -9.34 4.33 4.40
CA LYS A 140 -9.07 5.43 3.47
C LYS A 140 -9.27 6.77 4.16
N TYR A 141 -8.18 7.49 4.39
CA TYR A 141 -8.21 8.87 4.88
C TYR A 141 -8.30 9.86 3.72
N ARG A 142 -9.24 10.80 3.84
CA ARG A 142 -9.51 11.84 2.84
C ARG A 142 -9.47 13.20 3.50
N PRO A 143 -8.54 14.10 3.12
CA PRO A 143 -8.53 15.46 3.62
C PRO A 143 -9.85 16.19 3.29
N GLN A 144 -10.46 16.85 4.28
CA GLN A 144 -11.69 17.64 4.11
C GLN A 144 -11.47 19.14 4.35
N SER A 145 -10.41 19.49 5.08
CA SER A 145 -10.04 20.87 5.43
C SER A 145 -8.63 21.23 4.96
N LEU A 146 -8.28 22.52 5.00
CA LEU A 146 -6.92 22.98 4.69
C LEU A 146 -5.88 22.41 5.70
N ASP A 147 -6.28 22.26 6.96
CA ASP A 147 -5.44 21.68 8.00
C ASP A 147 -5.16 20.21 7.71
N ASP A 148 -6.16 19.45 7.24
CA ASP A 148 -5.97 18.06 6.80
C ASP A 148 -5.00 17.96 5.63
N VAL A 149 -5.04 18.89 4.69
CA VAL A 149 -4.13 18.94 3.54
C VAL A 149 -2.71 19.25 3.99
N ALA A 150 -2.54 20.15 4.96
CA ALA A 150 -1.24 20.45 5.57
C ALA A 150 -0.68 19.22 6.32
N ALA A 151 -1.52 18.53 7.10
CA ALA A 151 -1.16 17.30 7.79
C ALA A 151 -0.75 16.20 6.80
N HIS A 152 -1.55 15.98 5.75
CA HIS A 152 -1.23 15.04 4.68
C HIS A 152 0.14 15.33 4.06
N ARG A 153 0.40 16.59 3.68
CA ARG A 153 1.69 16.99 3.11
C ARG A 153 2.85 16.79 4.09
N ALA A 154 2.65 17.08 5.37
CA ALA A 154 3.66 16.86 6.40
C ALA A 154 4.02 15.37 6.50
N ILE A 155 3.02 14.48 6.56
CA ILE A 155 3.25 13.03 6.60
C ILE A 155 3.98 12.56 5.34
N VAL A 156 3.52 12.97 4.15
CA VAL A 156 4.15 12.60 2.88
C VAL A 156 5.62 13.03 2.82
N ASN A 157 5.95 14.22 3.33
CA ASN A 157 7.34 14.70 3.40
C ASN A 157 8.23 13.86 4.33
N THR A 158 7.65 13.17 5.31
CA THR A 158 8.37 12.24 6.19
C THR A 158 8.51 10.83 5.64
N MET A 159 7.79 10.46 4.57
CA MET A 159 7.87 9.14 3.92
C MET A 159 9.13 8.98 3.03
N LYS A 160 10.24 9.64 3.38
CA LYS A 160 11.50 9.57 2.63
C LYS A 160 12.36 8.41 3.09
#